data_AF-A0A968FQU7-F1
#
_entry.id   AF-A0A968FQU7-F1
#
_cell.length_a   1.000
_cell.length_b   1.000
_cell.length_c   1.000
_cell.angle_alpha   90.00
_cell.angle_beta   90.00
_cell.angle_gamma   90.00
#
_symmetry.space_group_name_H-M   'P 1'
#
loop_
_entity.id
_entity.type
_entity.pdbx_description
1 polymer ?
#
loop_
_entity_poly.entity_id
_entity_poly.type
_entity_poly.pdbx_seq_one_letter_code
_entity_poly.pdbx_strand_id
1 'polypeptide(L)'
;MSDESAKSRSSRLKTKALLFLCLFLASAGVFFGYLQDYASTPTGSSEEAKFVEIKPGMTLRQVAHFLNREQLLSSPGTFMVYTYAHGKQNDIRAGEYQFSPSMAPRKILDYLTQGQTILYTVTI
;
A
#
# COMPACT_ATOMS: atom_id res chain seq x y z
N MET A 1 10.18 -56.30 -11.90
CA MET A 1 10.36 -55.74 -10.53
C MET A 1 11.03 -54.36 -10.66
N SER A 2 10.39 -53.40 -11.33
CA SER A 2 11.09 -52.18 -11.81
C SER A 2 10.30 -50.87 -11.73
N ASP A 3 8.99 -50.90 -11.44
CA ASP A 3 8.13 -49.69 -11.51
C ASP A 3 7.96 -48.92 -10.19
N GLU A 4 8.33 -49.50 -9.04
CA GLU A 4 8.00 -48.90 -7.74
C GLU A 4 8.87 -47.69 -7.37
N SER A 5 10.06 -47.56 -7.97
CA SER A 5 11.03 -46.49 -7.64
C SER A 5 10.65 -45.11 -8.22
N ALA A 6 9.84 -45.07 -9.28
CA ALA A 6 9.45 -43.81 -9.94
C ALA A 6 8.39 -43.02 -9.15
N LYS A 7 7.53 -43.72 -8.40
CA LYS A 7 6.39 -43.11 -7.69
C LYS A 7 6.84 -42.30 -6.46
N SER A 8 7.86 -42.77 -5.74
CA SER A 8 8.41 -42.17 -4.52
C SER A 8 9.15 -40.84 -4.77
N ARG A 9 9.80 -40.70 -5.93
CA ARG A 9 10.54 -39.46 -6.28
C ARG A 9 9.60 -38.29 -6.58
N SER A 10 8.46 -38.57 -7.24
CA SER A 10 7.46 -37.55 -7.56
C SER A 10 6.64 -37.10 -6.35
N SER A 11 6.33 -38.00 -5.40
CA SER A 11 5.56 -37.64 -4.20
C SER A 11 6.36 -36.74 -3.27
N ARG A 12 7.66 -37.03 -3.06
CA ARG A 12 8.54 -36.19 -2.24
C ARG A 12 8.74 -34.80 -2.84
N LEU A 13 8.82 -34.69 -4.18
CA LEU A 13 8.93 -33.40 -4.86
C LEU A 13 7.61 -32.62 -4.78
N LYS A 14 6.46 -33.28 -4.97
CA LYS A 14 5.13 -32.67 -4.82
C LYS A 14 4.85 -32.25 -3.38
N THR A 15 5.23 -33.04 -2.38
CA THR A 15 5.11 -32.69 -0.96
C THR A 15 6.02 -31.52 -0.60
N LYS A 16 7.27 -31.49 -1.09
CA LYS A 16 8.15 -30.34 -0.90
C LYS A 16 7.63 -29.09 -1.61
N ALA A 17 7.11 -29.23 -2.83
CA ALA A 17 6.48 -28.12 -3.57
C ALA A 17 5.22 -27.62 -2.86
N LEU A 18 4.39 -28.53 -2.31
CA LEU A 18 3.22 -28.19 -1.52
C LEU A 18 3.61 -27.48 -0.23
N LEU A 19 4.64 -27.95 0.48
CA LEU A 19 5.18 -27.27 1.67
C LEU A 19 5.73 -25.89 1.33
N PHE A 20 6.47 -25.75 0.23
CA PHE A 20 6.95 -24.45 -0.26
C PHE A 20 5.79 -23.52 -0.62
N LEU A 21 4.76 -24.03 -1.30
CA LEU A 21 3.57 -23.26 -1.66
C LEU A 21 2.78 -22.82 -0.42
N CYS A 22 2.58 -23.71 0.55
CA CYS A 22 1.95 -23.36 1.82
C CYS A 22 2.76 -22.32 2.60
N LEU A 23 4.09 -22.44 2.62
CA LEU A 23 4.96 -21.44 3.26
C LEU A 23 4.89 -20.09 2.53
N PHE A 24 4.84 -20.10 1.20
CA PHE A 24 4.69 -18.91 0.38
C PHE A 24 3.34 -18.23 0.61
N LEU A 25 2.24 -18.99 0.67
CA LEU A 25 0.91 -18.45 0.95
C LEU A 25 0.80 -17.91 2.39
N ALA A 26 1.39 -18.60 3.37
CA ALA A 26 1.42 -18.13 4.75
C ALA A 26 2.21 -16.82 4.89
N SER A 27 3.40 -16.74 4.28
CA SER A 27 4.19 -15.51 4.27
C SER A 27 3.50 -14.36 3.53
N ALA A 28 2.82 -14.64 2.40
CA ALA A 28 2.01 -13.65 1.72
C ALA A 28 0.83 -13.15 2.57
N GLY A 29 0.16 -14.04 3.32
CA GLY A 29 -0.91 -13.69 4.24
C GLY A 29 -0.44 -12.79 5.40
N VAL A 30 0.68 -13.13 6.03
CA VAL A 30 1.31 -12.29 7.07
C VAL A 30 1.71 -10.93 6.51
N PHE A 31 2.30 -10.90 5.31
CA PHE A 31 2.68 -9.67 4.65
C PHE A 31 1.47 -8.77 4.34
N PHE A 32 0.37 -9.36 3.86
CA PHE A 32 -0.87 -8.65 3.60
C PHE A 32 -1.49 -8.08 4.89
N GLY A 33 -1.47 -8.86 5.98
CA GLY A 33 -1.92 -8.40 7.30
C GLY A 33 -1.11 -7.20 7.80
N TYR A 34 0.22 -7.24 7.66
CA TYR A 34 1.10 -6.13 8.02
C TYR A 34 0.81 -4.86 7.20
N LEU A 35 0.53 -5.02 5.89
CA LEU A 35 0.20 -3.92 5.00
C LEU A 35 -1.13 -3.25 5.39
N GLN A 36 -2.12 -4.05 5.79
CA GLN A 36 -3.43 -3.58 6.23
C GLN A 36 -3.34 -2.82 7.56
N ASP A 37 -2.52 -3.31 8.49
CA ASP A 37 -2.25 -2.67 9.77
C ASP A 37 -1.59 -1.30 9.54
N TYR A 38 -0.51 -1.26 8.77
CA TYR A 38 0.15 -0.01 8.35
C TYR A 38 -0.83 1.00 7.72
N ALA A 39 -1.71 0.52 6.82
CA ALA A 39 -2.65 1.38 6.12
C ALA A 39 -3.72 1.98 7.06
N SER A 40 -3.88 1.39 8.25
CA SER A 40 -4.84 1.80 9.29
C SER A 40 -4.17 2.62 10.40
N THR A 41 -2.86 2.46 10.62
CA THR A 41 -2.11 3.21 11.64
C THR A 41 -1.76 4.61 11.15
N PRO A 42 -2.21 5.67 11.85
CA PRO A 42 -1.79 7.04 11.56
C PRO A 42 -0.30 7.26 11.77
N THR A 43 0.27 8.26 11.08
CA THR A 43 1.68 8.64 11.21
C THR A 43 1.95 9.40 12.51
N GLY A 44 0.95 10.10 13.04
CA GLY A 44 1.02 10.79 14.31
C GLY A 44 -0.36 11.04 14.93
N SER A 45 -0.39 11.69 16.08
CA SER A 45 -1.63 12.07 16.78
C SER A 45 -2.08 13.50 16.50
N SER A 46 -1.29 14.28 15.74
CA SER A 46 -1.63 15.67 15.43
C SER A 46 -2.82 15.73 14.46
N GLU A 47 -3.84 16.48 14.85
CA GLU A 47 -4.97 16.85 13.98
C GLU A 47 -4.69 18.10 13.14
N GLU A 48 -3.50 18.68 13.26
CA GLU A 48 -3.11 19.84 12.47
C GLU A 48 -3.11 19.49 10.98
N ALA A 49 -3.99 20.16 10.25
CA ALA A 49 -4.14 19.97 8.83
C ALA A 49 -2.99 20.64 8.07
N LYS A 50 -2.29 19.85 7.25
CA LYS A 50 -1.28 20.29 6.30
C LYS A 50 -1.87 20.31 4.90
N PHE A 51 -1.64 21.43 4.21
CA PHE A 51 -2.00 21.61 2.81
C PHE A 51 -0.85 21.11 1.94
N VAL A 52 -1.17 20.23 1.01
CA VAL A 52 -0.20 19.54 0.16
C VAL A 52 -0.65 19.68 -1.29
N GLU A 53 0.22 20.27 -2.12
CA GLU A 53 0.01 20.38 -3.56
C GLU A 53 0.72 19.23 -4.29
N ILE A 54 -0.04 18.35 -4.92
CA ILE A 54 0.49 17.30 -5.80
C ILE A 54 0.55 17.85 -7.23
N LYS A 55 1.77 18.07 -7.73
CA LYS A 55 1.99 18.65 -9.06
C LYS A 55 1.66 17.65 -10.17
N PRO A 56 1.13 18.12 -11.32
CA PRO A 56 0.95 17.28 -12.51
C PRO A 56 2.27 16.61 -12.92
N GLY A 57 2.19 15.31 -13.25
CA GLY A 57 3.35 14.53 -13.68
C GLY A 57 4.22 13.98 -12.54
N MET A 58 3.88 14.23 -11.27
CA MET A 58 4.55 13.55 -10.15
C MET A 58 4.25 12.05 -10.18
N THR A 59 5.31 11.25 -10.09
CA THR A 59 5.21 9.80 -9.94
C THR A 59 4.75 9.41 -8.53
N LEU A 60 4.14 8.23 -8.38
CA LEU A 60 3.80 7.66 -7.06
C LEU A 60 4.98 7.72 -6.07
N ARG A 61 6.21 7.45 -6.55
CA ARG A 61 7.41 7.55 -5.72
C ARG A 61 7.65 8.97 -5.20
N GLN A 62 7.55 9.97 -6.08
CA GLN A 62 7.72 11.37 -5.69
C GLN A 62 6.63 11.80 -4.72
N VAL A 63 5.38 11.41 -4.95
CA VAL A 63 4.26 11.69 -4.03
C VAL A 63 4.49 11.06 -2.66
N ALA A 64 4.87 9.78 -2.61
CA ALA A 64 5.11 9.08 -1.35
C ALA A 64 6.25 9.73 -0.54
N HIS A 65 7.37 10.07 -1.18
CA HIS A 65 8.47 10.76 -0.52
C HIS A 65 8.10 12.18 -0.08
N PHE A 66 7.32 12.90 -0.89
CA PHE A 66 6.85 14.23 -0.54
C PHE A 66 5.96 14.20 0.70
N LEU A 67 4.95 13.32 0.73
CA LEU A 67 4.07 13.16 1.88
C LEU A 67 4.81 12.69 3.15
N ASN A 68 5.84 11.86 3.01
CA ASN A 68 6.70 11.48 4.13
C ASN A 68 7.53 12.66 4.66
N ARG A 69 8.07 13.52 3.78
CA ARG A 69 8.77 14.75 4.19
C ARG A 69 7.85 15.70 4.95
N GLU A 70 6.58 15.75 4.56
CA GLU A 70 5.54 16.50 5.27
C GLU A 70 5.04 15.80 6.55
N GLN A 71 5.65 14.68 6.96
CA GLN A 71 5.28 13.87 8.14
C GLN A 71 3.83 13.33 8.09
N LEU A 72 3.28 13.15 6.90
CA LEU A 72 1.94 12.60 6.68
C LEU A 72 1.97 11.09 6.48
N LEU A 73 3.12 10.53 6.12
CA LEU A 73 3.34 9.09 5.97
C LEU A 73 4.52 8.63 6.83
N SER A 74 4.38 7.52 7.55
CA SER A 74 5.47 6.92 8.32
C SER A 74 6.54 6.30 7.40
N SER A 75 6.11 5.65 6.30
CA SER A 75 7.01 4.96 5.38
C SER A 75 6.60 5.17 3.92
N PRO A 76 7.42 5.85 3.09
CA PRO A 76 7.12 6.00 1.67
C PRO A 76 7.14 4.65 0.95
N GLY A 77 8.02 3.73 1.36
CA GLY A 77 8.12 2.39 0.79
C GLY A 77 6.83 1.57 0.96
N THR A 78 6.32 1.53 2.19
CA THR A 78 5.12 0.76 2.51
C THR A 78 3.88 1.35 1.82
N PHE A 79 3.79 2.67 1.75
CA PHE A 79 2.74 3.35 0.99
C PHE A 79 2.76 3.02 -0.51
N MET A 80 3.95 2.98 -1.12
CA MET A 80 4.08 2.56 -2.52
C MET A 80 3.62 1.13 -2.72
N VAL A 81 4.09 0.17 -1.90
CA VAL A 81 3.69 -1.24 -1.99
C VAL A 81 2.18 -1.39 -1.80
N TYR A 82 1.60 -0.70 -0.82
CA TYR A 82 0.15 -0.68 -0.59
C TYR A 82 -0.62 -0.18 -1.82
N THR A 83 -0.15 0.89 -2.44
CA THR A 83 -0.76 1.46 -3.65
C THR A 83 -0.68 0.50 -4.84
N TYR A 84 0.48 -0.15 -5.05
CA TYR A 84 0.65 -1.17 -6.09
C TYR A 84 -0.22 -2.40 -5.85
N ALA A 85 -0.31 -2.87 -4.61
CA ALA A 85 -1.16 -4.01 -4.25
C ALA A 85 -2.65 -3.76 -4.53
N HIS A 86 -3.08 -2.49 -4.49
CA HIS A 86 -4.43 -2.07 -4.82
C HIS A 86 -4.63 -1.69 -6.30
N GLY A 87 -3.56 -1.70 -7.11
CA GLY A 87 -3.60 -1.32 -8.52
C GLY A 87 -3.85 0.17 -8.77
N LYS A 88 -3.78 1.02 -7.74
CA LYS A 88 -4.16 2.44 -7.78
C LYS A 88 -3.01 3.39 -8.17
N GLN A 89 -1.85 2.86 -8.59
CA GLN A 89 -0.66 3.68 -8.86
C GLN A 89 -0.84 4.73 -9.98
N ASN A 90 -1.73 4.46 -10.93
CA ASN A 90 -2.00 5.35 -12.07
C ASN A 90 -3.19 6.28 -11.83
N ASP A 91 -3.93 6.07 -10.74
CA ASP A 91 -5.15 6.82 -10.44
C ASP A 91 -4.89 8.03 -9.56
N ILE A 92 -3.64 8.25 -9.14
CA ILE A 92 -3.25 9.41 -8.34
C ILE A 92 -3.43 10.66 -9.18
N ARG A 93 -4.30 11.56 -8.69
CA ARG A 93 -4.59 12.82 -9.35
C ARG A 93 -3.73 13.94 -8.78
N ALA A 94 -3.41 14.89 -9.66
CA ALA A 94 -2.79 16.15 -9.26
C ALA A 94 -3.84 17.10 -8.69
N GLY A 95 -3.44 17.93 -7.73
CA GLY A 95 -4.33 18.88 -7.08
C GLY A 95 -3.88 19.26 -5.68
N GLU A 96 -4.67 20.12 -5.03
CA GLU A 96 -4.48 20.53 -3.65
C GLU A 96 -5.30 19.67 -2.71
N TYR A 97 -4.62 19.11 -1.71
CA TYR A 97 -5.19 18.21 -0.73
C TYR A 97 -4.91 18.71 0.69
N GLN A 98 -5.83 18.42 1.59
CA GLN A 98 -5.69 18.68 3.01
C GLN A 98 -5.56 17.35 3.75
N PHE A 99 -4.42 17.14 4.40
CA PHE A 99 -4.12 15.92 5.15
C PHE A 99 -3.72 16.25 6.58
N SER A 100 -3.97 15.35 7.52
CA SER A 100 -3.45 15.45 8.88
C SER A 100 -2.54 14.25 9.18
N PRO A 101 -1.53 14.38 10.07
CA PRO A 101 -0.75 13.24 10.54
C PRO A 101 -1.59 12.16 11.23
N SER A 102 -2.75 12.54 11.81
CA SER A 102 -3.76 11.63 12.36
C SER A 102 -4.55 10.84 11.31
N MET A 103 -4.39 11.17 10.02
CA MET A 103 -5.05 10.46 8.95
C MET A 103 -4.32 9.16 8.60
N ALA A 104 -5.10 8.08 8.47
CA ALA A 104 -4.57 6.79 8.06
C ALA A 104 -4.07 6.83 6.59
N PRO A 105 -2.93 6.19 6.25
CA PRO A 105 -2.39 6.16 4.90
C PRO A 105 -3.39 5.66 3.84
N ARG A 106 -4.29 4.73 4.20
CA ARG A 106 -5.39 4.30 3.33
C ARG A 106 -6.29 5.46 2.90
N LYS A 107 -6.69 6.30 3.85
CA LYS A 107 -7.54 7.47 3.55
C LYS A 107 -6.80 8.43 2.63
N ILE A 108 -5.52 8.71 2.88
CA ILE A 108 -4.69 9.56 2.01
C ILE A 108 -4.71 9.02 0.57
N LEU A 109 -4.50 7.72 0.37
CA LEU A 109 -4.59 7.11 -0.96
C LEU A 109 -5.99 7.26 -1.59
N ASP A 110 -7.05 7.11 -0.79
CA ASP A 110 -8.41 7.30 -1.28
C ASP A 110 -8.67 8.74 -1.73
N TYR A 111 -8.21 9.76 -0.99
CA TYR A 111 -8.28 11.17 -1.41
C TYR A 111 -7.53 11.41 -2.73
N LEU A 112 -6.29 10.91 -2.83
CA LEU A 112 -5.46 11.04 -4.03
C LEU A 112 -6.11 10.40 -5.26
N THR A 113 -6.79 9.26 -5.08
CA THR A 113 -7.34 8.46 -6.19
C THR A 113 -8.74 8.90 -6.60
N GLN A 114 -9.54 9.37 -5.65
CA GLN A 114 -10.85 9.95 -5.94
C GLN A 114 -10.74 11.37 -6.53
N GLY A 115 -9.60 12.04 -6.35
CA GLY A 115 -9.47 13.45 -6.71
C GLY A 115 -10.35 14.35 -5.86
N GLN A 116 -10.59 13.96 -4.60
CA GLN A 116 -11.20 14.84 -3.60
C GLN A 116 -10.18 15.92 -3.23
N THR A 117 -9.97 16.86 -4.14
CA THR A 117 -9.26 18.10 -3.91
C THR A 117 -10.14 19.01 -3.05
N ILE A 118 -9.54 19.97 -2.35
CA ILE A 118 -10.29 20.96 -1.58
C ILE A 118 -11.33 21.61 -2.49
N LEU A 119 -12.60 21.26 -2.30
CA LEU A 119 -13.70 22.04 -2.81
C LEU A 119 -13.77 23.24 -1.87
N TYR A 120 -13.42 24.43 -2.36
CA TYR A 120 -13.90 25.64 -1.72
C TYR A 120 -15.42 25.54 -1.69
N THR A 121 -15.99 25.14 -0.56
CA THR A 121 -17.41 25.31 -0.34
C THR A 121 -17.61 26.82 -0.36
N VAL A 122 -18.15 27.33 -1.47
CA VAL A 122 -18.58 28.72 -1.55
C VAL A 122 -19.73 28.83 -0.56
N THR A 123 -19.45 29.32 0.64
CA THR A 123 -20.49 29.77 1.55
C THR A 123 -21.03 31.06 0.92
N ILE A 124 -22.16 30.95 0.23
CA ILE A 124 -22.94 32.08 -0.30
C ILE A 124 -23.61 32.83 0.85
#